data_AF-A0A966W7E9-F1
#
_entry.id   AF-A0A966W7E9-F1
#
_cell.length_a   1.000
_cell.length_b   1.000
_cell.length_c   1.000
_cell.angle_alpha   90.00
_cell.angle_beta   90.00
_cell.angle_gamma   90.00
#
_symmetry.space_group_name_H-M   'P 1'
#
loop_
_entity.id
_entity.type
_entity.pdbx_description
1 polymer ?
#
loop_
_entity_poly.entity_id
_entity_poly.type
_entity_poly.pdbx_seq_one_letter_code
_entity_poly.pdbx_strand_id
1 'polypeptide(L)'
;MTDVAPQEMSADSGSDQVLCSMSVAQLRHAYVTGGLSPVAVTRAHLNRITRADPAYTTFVTVDADGAMASARQSETRIRTGQEVGALEGIPLSVKDLINVEGLRMTAGSRRPASVSA
;
A
#
# COMPACT_ATOMS: atom_id res chain seq x y z
N MET A 1 23.38 -24.57 23.70
CA MET A 1 23.01 -23.51 24.66
C MET A 1 23.24 -22.16 23.98
N THR A 2 22.30 -21.78 23.11
CA THR A 2 21.94 -20.38 22.91
C THR A 2 20.42 -20.41 22.83
N ASP A 3 19.84 -19.85 23.88
CA ASP A 3 18.44 -19.66 24.13
C ASP A 3 17.79 -18.94 22.94
N VAL A 4 16.90 -19.62 22.21
CA VAL A 4 16.06 -18.98 21.21
C VAL A 4 14.90 -18.37 22.00
N ALA A 5 15.06 -17.07 22.28
CA ALA A 5 14.04 -16.23 22.88
C ALA A 5 12.66 -16.49 22.24
N PRO A 6 11.57 -16.45 23.03
CA PRO A 6 10.23 -16.71 22.52
C PRO A 6 9.91 -15.69 21.42
N GLN A 7 9.67 -16.17 20.22
CA GLN A 7 9.13 -15.36 19.13
C GLN A 7 7.74 -14.91 19.58
N GLU A 8 7.61 -13.67 20.07
CA GLU A 8 6.32 -13.03 20.27
C GLU A 8 5.64 -12.90 18.90
N MET A 9 4.84 -13.91 18.58
CA MET A 9 3.98 -13.97 17.40
C MET A 9 2.80 -13.03 17.66
N SER A 10 3.05 -11.73 17.49
CA SER A 10 2.12 -10.65 17.82
C SER A 10 0.88 -10.69 16.92
N ALA A 11 -0.29 -10.56 17.53
CA ALA A 11 -1.65 -10.65 16.96
C ALA A 11 -1.95 -9.78 15.71
N ASP A 12 -1.02 -8.94 15.25
CA ASP A 12 -1.19 -7.96 14.16
C ASP A 12 -1.05 -8.57 12.74
N SER A 13 -0.40 -9.74 12.62
CA SER A 13 -0.20 -10.39 11.30
C SER A 13 -1.49 -10.97 10.70
N GLY A 14 -2.44 -11.37 11.55
CA GLY A 14 -3.72 -11.93 11.12
C GLY A 14 -4.66 -10.88 10.53
N SER A 15 -4.76 -9.72 11.18
CA SER A 15 -5.55 -8.58 10.72
C SER A 15 -5.00 -7.99 9.42
N ASP A 16 -3.68 -7.80 9.32
CA ASP A 16 -3.03 -7.32 8.10
C ASP A 16 -3.35 -8.21 6.90
N GLN A 17 -3.25 -9.53 7.08
CA GLN A 17 -3.51 -10.49 6.01
C GLN A 17 -4.96 -10.41 5.51
N VAL A 18 -5.92 -10.27 6.43
CA VAL A 18 -7.33 -10.08 6.08
C VAL A 18 -7.51 -8.81 5.26
N LEU A 19 -6.99 -7.68 5.72
CA LEU A 19 -7.09 -6.39 5.02
C LEU A 19 -6.49 -6.46 3.61
N CYS A 20 -5.30 -7.06 3.46
CA CYS A 20 -4.64 -7.21 2.15
C CYS A 20 -5.34 -8.18 1.20
N SER A 21 -6.30 -8.99 1.68
CA SER A 21 -7.05 -9.96 0.86
C SER A 21 -8.46 -9.48 0.47
N MET A 22 -8.89 -8.31 0.98
CA MET A 22 -10.18 -7.73 0.62
C MET A 22 -10.19 -7.28 -0.86
N SER A 23 -11.31 -7.50 -1.53
CA SER A 23 -11.54 -6.96 -2.87
C SER A 23 -11.72 -5.43 -2.84
N VAL A 24 -11.49 -4.78 -3.97
CA VAL A 24 -11.73 -3.34 -4.16
C VAL A 24 -13.16 -2.95 -3.76
N ALA A 25 -14.16 -3.77 -4.11
CA ALA A 25 -15.56 -3.51 -3.77
C ALA A 25 -15.81 -3.57 -2.25
N GLN A 26 -15.19 -4.53 -1.55
CA GLN A 26 -15.29 -4.64 -0.09
C GLN A 26 -14.60 -3.47 0.62
N LEU A 27 -13.40 -3.09 0.17
CA LEU A 27 -12.70 -1.91 0.70
C LEU A 27 -13.53 -0.65 0.48
N ARG A 28 -14.03 -0.44 -0.74
CA ARG A 28 -14.86 0.72 -1.07
C ARG A 28 -16.10 0.79 -0.19
N HIS A 29 -16.82 -0.32 -0.05
CA HIS A 29 -18.00 -0.38 0.83
C HIS A 29 -17.63 -0.06 2.28
N ALA A 30 -16.55 -0.63 2.81
CA ALA A 30 -16.11 -0.40 4.19
C ALA A 30 -15.66 1.05 4.44
N TYR A 31 -15.07 1.72 3.44
CA TYR A 31 -14.68 3.12 3.56
C TYR A 31 -15.89 4.06 3.60
N VAL A 32 -16.86 3.87 2.69
CA VAL A 32 -18.03 4.76 2.62
C VAL A 32 -18.99 4.57 3.80
N THR A 33 -19.04 3.38 4.40
CA THR A 33 -19.83 3.11 5.61
C THR A 33 -19.09 3.47 6.90
N GLY A 34 -17.82 3.88 6.81
CA GLY A 34 -16.98 4.24 7.96
C GLY A 34 -16.46 3.06 8.78
N GLY A 35 -16.66 1.82 8.31
CA GLY A 35 -16.18 0.61 8.98
C GLY A 35 -14.67 0.37 8.87
N LEU A 36 -13.99 1.06 7.94
CA LEU A 36 -12.56 0.90 7.72
C LEU A 36 -11.91 2.21 7.23
N SER A 37 -10.62 2.36 7.53
CA SER A 37 -9.80 3.50 7.12
C SER A 37 -8.87 3.13 5.95
N PRO A 38 -8.79 3.95 4.89
CA PRO A 38 -7.75 3.81 3.86
C PRO A 38 -6.34 3.81 4.44
N VAL A 39 -6.09 4.58 5.51
CA VAL A 39 -4.79 4.64 6.18
C VAL A 39 -4.42 3.30 6.82
N ALA A 40 -5.39 2.63 7.45
CA ALA A 40 -5.18 1.32 8.04
C ALA A 40 -4.85 0.26 6.98
N VAL A 41 -5.56 0.29 5.85
CA VAL A 41 -5.36 -0.67 4.75
C VAL A 41 -4.01 -0.43 4.06
N THR A 42 -3.66 0.82 3.75
CA THR A 42 -2.34 1.16 3.18
C THR A 42 -1.20 0.70 4.10
N ARG A 43 -1.33 0.91 5.42
CA ARG A 43 -0.34 0.42 6.38
C ARG A 43 -0.21 -1.10 6.38
N ALA A 44 -1.33 -1.83 6.32
CA ALA A 44 -1.31 -3.29 6.22
C ALA A 44 -0.57 -3.79 4.97
N HIS A 45 -0.77 -3.12 3.83
CA HIS A 45 -0.03 -3.43 2.60
C HIS A 45 1.47 -3.14 2.72
N LEU A 46 1.86 -2.00 3.29
CA LEU A 46 3.27 -1.66 3.52
C LEU A 46 3.95 -2.64 4.49
N ASN A 47 3.25 -3.05 5.55
CA ASN A 47 3.71 -4.08 6.46
C ASN A 47 3.92 -5.42 5.73
N ARG A 48 2.97 -5.81 4.87
CA ARG A 48 3.08 -7.03 4.06
C ARG A 48 4.25 -6.96 3.08
N ILE A 49 4.46 -5.83 2.40
CA ILE A 49 5.60 -5.61 1.51
C ILE A 49 6.89 -5.79 2.30
N THR A 50 7.03 -5.14 3.46
CA THR A 50 8.22 -5.24 4.32
C THR A 50 8.54 -6.69 4.71
N ARG A 51 7.52 -7.50 5.00
CA ARG A 51 7.70 -8.91 5.40
C ARG A 51 7.97 -9.85 4.22
N ALA A 52 7.31 -9.63 3.07
CA ALA A 52 7.25 -10.60 1.98
C ALA A 52 8.20 -10.29 0.82
N ASP A 53 8.45 -9.01 0.53
CA ASP A 53 9.21 -8.59 -0.64
C ASP A 53 10.66 -9.13 -0.68
N PRO A 54 11.38 -9.32 0.45
CA PRO A 54 12.70 -9.94 0.43
C PRO A 54 12.73 -11.35 -0.20
N ALA A 55 11.61 -12.08 -0.18
CA ALA A 55 11.50 -13.41 -0.80
C ALA A 55 11.10 -13.37 -2.28
N TYR A 56 10.43 -12.30 -2.72
CA TYR A 56 9.82 -12.22 -4.05
C TYR A 56 10.49 -11.21 -4.99
N THR A 57 11.15 -10.17 -4.46
CA THR A 57 11.71 -9.05 -5.23
C THR A 57 10.66 -8.44 -6.17
N THR A 58 9.48 -8.13 -5.62
CA THR A 58 8.32 -7.65 -6.40
C THR A 58 8.41 -6.16 -6.71
N PHE A 59 8.92 -5.35 -5.77
CA PHE A 59 8.98 -3.90 -5.92
C PHE A 59 10.40 -3.41 -6.19
N VAL A 60 10.56 -2.52 -7.18
CA VAL A 60 11.82 -1.81 -7.44
C VAL A 60 11.89 -0.49 -6.65
N THR A 61 10.74 0.13 -6.46
CA THR A 61 10.57 1.37 -5.68
C THR A 61 9.31 1.22 -4.83
N VAL A 62 9.39 1.52 -3.53
CA VAL A 62 8.24 1.58 -2.62
C VAL A 62 8.16 2.99 -2.06
N ASP A 63 7.12 3.74 -2.43
CA ASP A 63 6.85 5.07 -1.91
C ASP A 63 5.95 5.01 -0.66
N ALA A 64 6.52 4.58 0.46
CA ALA A 64 5.76 4.39 1.70
C ALA A 64 5.17 5.70 2.23
N ASP A 65 5.95 6.77 2.21
CA ASP A 65 5.55 8.07 2.74
C ASP A 65 4.47 8.73 1.86
N GLY A 66 4.65 8.72 0.53
CA GLY A 66 3.65 9.24 -0.40
C GLY A 66 2.36 8.43 -0.37
N ALA A 67 2.44 7.10 -0.26
CA ALA A 67 1.26 6.24 -0.11
C ALA A 67 0.48 6.56 1.18
N MET A 68 1.17 6.74 2.30
CA MET A 68 0.53 7.10 3.58
C MET A 68 -0.06 8.51 3.56
N ALA A 69 0.62 9.47 2.93
CA ALA A 69 0.11 10.83 2.77
C ALA A 69 -1.16 10.86 1.91
N SER A 70 -1.14 10.15 0.77
CA SER A 70 -2.30 10.00 -0.12
C SER A 70 -3.48 9.34 0.60
N ALA A 71 -3.24 8.27 1.37
CA ALA A 71 -4.29 7.59 2.13
C ALA A 71 -4.96 8.50 3.18
N ARG A 72 -4.19 9.38 3.85
CA ARG A 72 -4.75 10.36 4.81
C ARG A 72 -5.61 11.42 4.12
N GLN A 73 -5.17 11.89 2.95
CA GLN A 73 -5.97 12.81 2.14
C GLN A 73 -7.27 12.15 1.70
N SER A 74 -7.21 10.92 1.17
CA SER A 74 -8.40 10.15 0.80
C SER A 74 -9.34 9.91 1.96
N GLU A 75 -8.82 9.54 3.13
CA GLU A 75 -9.64 9.37 4.33
C GLU A 75 -10.39 10.65 4.68
N THR A 76 -9.73 11.81 4.58
CA THR A 76 -10.36 13.11 4.83
C THR A 76 -11.48 13.38 3.83
N ARG A 77 -11.25 13.16 2.53
CA ARG A 77 -12.27 13.37 1.49
C ARG A 77 -13.50 12.47 1.69
N ILE A 78 -13.26 11.19 1.99
CA ILE A 78 -14.33 10.21 2.23
C ILE A 78 -15.14 10.59 3.48
N ARG A 79 -14.47 10.89 4.60
CA ARG A 79 -15.16 11.22 5.87
C ARG A 79 -15.93 12.54 5.83
N THR A 80 -15.46 13.50 5.05
CA THR A 80 -16.14 14.80 4.90
C THR A 80 -17.31 14.74 3.92
N GLY A 81 -17.60 13.58 3.33
CA GLY A 81 -18.71 13.41 2.39
C GLY A 81 -18.49 14.12 1.06
N GLN A 82 -17.25 14.42 0.69
CA GLN A 82 -16.94 14.95 -0.63
C GLN A 82 -17.31 13.94 -1.71
N GLU A 83 -17.71 14.44 -2.87
CA GLU A 83 -17.91 13.58 -4.03
C GLU A 83 -16.54 13.03 -4.47
N VAL A 84 -16.39 11.71 -4.36
CA VAL A 84 -15.14 11.01 -4.63
C VAL A 84 -15.36 9.84 -5.58
N GLY A 85 -14.39 9.59 -6.45
CA GLY A 85 -14.44 8.53 -7.44
C GLY A 85 -14.50 7.12 -6.83
N ALA A 86 -14.84 6.13 -7.66
CA ALA A 86 -15.00 4.73 -7.23
C ALA A 86 -13.74 4.09 -6.62
N LEU A 87 -12.56 4.62 -6.94
CA LEU A 87 -11.25 4.11 -6.49
C LEU A 87 -10.61 4.95 -5.37
N GLU A 88 -11.33 5.92 -4.80
CA GLU A 88 -10.79 6.76 -3.73
C GLU A 88 -10.32 5.93 -2.54
N GLY A 89 -9.06 6.13 -2.12
CA GLY A 89 -8.45 5.43 -0.98
C GLY A 89 -8.03 3.99 -1.26
N ILE A 90 -8.16 3.47 -2.48
CA ILE A 90 -7.71 2.11 -2.84
C ILE A 90 -6.19 2.12 -3.08
N PRO A 91 -5.39 1.30 -2.36
CA PRO A 91 -3.96 1.18 -2.63
C PRO A 91 -3.70 0.59 -4.03
N LEU A 92 -2.69 1.12 -4.72
CA LEU A 92 -2.31 0.68 -6.07
C LEU A 92 -0.80 0.49 -6.17
N SER A 93 -0.39 -0.56 -6.87
CA SER A 93 0.98 -0.74 -7.37
C SER A 93 1.02 -0.43 -8.85
N VAL A 94 2.06 0.26 -9.31
CA VAL A 94 2.24 0.62 -10.72
C VAL A 94 3.45 -0.14 -11.27
N LYS A 95 3.30 -0.71 -12.47
CA LYS A 95 4.41 -1.39 -13.16
C LYS A 95 5.47 -0.35 -13.49
N ASP A 96 6.75 -0.66 -13.24
CA ASP A 96 7.92 0.20 -13.51
C ASP A 96 8.19 0.48 -15.01
N LEU A 97 7.19 0.28 -15.88
CA LEU A 97 7.15 0.73 -17.26
C LEU A 97 6.25 1.97 -17.46
N ILE A 98 5.58 2.41 -16.40
CA ILE A 98 4.65 3.54 -16.40
C ILE A 98 5.29 4.64 -15.56
N ASN A 99 5.41 5.83 -16.13
CA ASN A 99 5.97 6.97 -15.43
C ASN A 99 5.00 7.45 -14.34
N VAL A 100 5.51 7.63 -13.12
CA VAL A 100 4.79 8.25 -12.00
C VAL A 100 5.60 9.46 -11.57
N GLU A 101 4.99 10.64 -11.63
CA GLU A 101 5.65 11.90 -11.32
C GLU A 101 6.27 11.86 -9.91
N GLY A 102 7.53 12.31 -9.80
CA GLY A 102 8.27 12.32 -8.53
C GLY A 102 8.87 10.97 -8.13
N LEU A 103 8.54 9.86 -8.80
CA LEU A 103 9.10 8.54 -8.51
C LEU A 103 10.09 8.08 -9.58
N ARG A 104 11.04 7.26 -9.14
CA ARG A 104 12.03 6.64 -10.03
C ARG A 104 11.36 5.62 -10.94
N MET A 105 11.62 5.72 -12.25
CA MET A 105 11.31 4.72 -13.26
C MET A 105 12.59 4.07 -13.79
N THR A 106 12.71 2.74 -13.76
CA THR A 106 13.88 2.01 -14.31
C THR A 106 13.59 1.28 -15.61
N ALA A 107 12.32 1.08 -15.95
CA ALA A 107 11.89 0.25 -17.06
C ALA A 107 12.48 -1.17 -17.00
N GLY A 108 12.75 -1.68 -15.79
CA GLY A 108 13.40 -2.97 -15.58
C GLY A 108 14.85 -3.04 -16.07
N SER A 109 15.53 -1.90 -16.25
CA SER A 109 16.87 -1.83 -16.82
C SER A 109 17.85 -1.11 -15.88
N ARG A 110 19.14 -1.47 -15.98
CA ARG A 110 20.22 -0.76 -15.25
C ARG A 110 20.54 0.62 -15.84
N ARG A 111 20.12 0.90 -17.08
CA ARG A 111 20.27 2.24 -17.64
C ARG A 111 19.12 3.10 -17.12
N PRO A 112 19.37 4.37 -16.76
CA PRO A 112 18.28 5.30 -16.46
C PRO A 112 17.33 5.34 -17.65
N ALA A 113 16.03 5.16 -17.43
CA ALA A 113 15.05 5.42 -18.46
C ALA A 113 15.11 6.91 -18.80
N SER A 114 15.38 7.25 -20.07
CA SER A 114 15.24 8.63 -20.53
C SER A 114 13.75 8.91 -20.69
N VAL A 115 13.16 9.61 -19.73
CA VAL A 115 11.79 10.11 -19.85
C VAL A 115 11.90 11.60 -20.16
N SER A 116 11.56 11.99 -21.38
CA SER A 116 11.36 13.40 -21.71
C SER A 116 10.04 13.85 -21.08
N ALA A 117 10.10 14.93 -20.30
CA ALA A 117 8.93 15.62 -19.77
C ALA A 117 8.14 16.35 -20.87
#